data_AF-A0A1Z9PMA5-F1
#
_entry.id   AF-A0A1Z9PMA5-F1
#
_cell.length_a   1.000
_cell.length_b   1.000
_cell.length_c   1.000
_cell.angle_alpha   90.00
_cell.angle_beta   90.00
_cell.angle_gamma   90.00
#
_symmetry.space_group_name_H-M   'P 1'
#
loop_
_entity.id
_entity.type
_entity.pdbx_description
1 polymer ?
#
loop_
_entity_poly.entity_id
_entity_poly.type
_entity_poly.pdbx_seq_one_letter_code
_entity_poly.pdbx_strand_id
1 'polypeptide(L)'
;MADIDKGLPNTRTKIDIPSEEEMAEEVSVQEEDIEKGPVEVIPEEDGGVTLDFEPGSINVPGTESHFDNLADILPDDILDPIGNEMVQNYMDYKSSRKEWESAYTTGLDLLGFKYENRTEPFQGASGATHPVLAEAVTQFQAQAYKELLPSDGPVRTQVIGIKNPQTEQQSQRVKDYMNYLIMDTMSEYESEFDSMLFHLPLAGSTFKKVYYDVPLGRVVSKFVPADELIVPYTATSLDDAEAVIHTVKISENELRKQQVGGFYRDVELSPPGTESNGELQKKERELEGTKKTGKNEPVYTLLECHVNVDLEGFEDVGADGEPTGIKLPYIVTVEEGSREVLSIRRNYAPDDTKKNKIQYFVH
;
A
#
# COMPACT_ATOMS: atom_id res chain seq x y z
N MET A 1 -2.65 27.44 63.00
CA MET A 1 -3.96 27.11 62.40
C MET A 1 -4.85 28.34 62.48
N ALA A 2 -5.24 28.87 61.33
CA ALA A 2 -6.61 29.31 61.03
C ALA A 2 -6.65 29.77 59.56
N ASP A 3 -6.78 28.78 58.68
CA ASP A 3 -7.60 28.73 57.47
C ASP A 3 -8.93 29.53 57.61
N ILE A 4 -9.66 30.05 56.59
CA ILE A 4 -9.70 29.85 55.12
C ILE A 4 -10.77 30.81 54.52
N ASP A 5 -10.60 31.08 53.22
CA ASP A 5 -11.52 31.38 52.09
C ASP A 5 -12.70 32.39 52.11
N LYS A 6 -12.58 33.27 51.10
CA LYS A 6 -13.44 33.55 49.92
C LYS A 6 -14.87 34.10 50.02
N GLY A 7 -15.03 35.17 49.25
CA GLY A 7 -16.23 35.52 48.48
C GLY A 7 -15.92 36.70 47.54
N LEU A 8 -15.80 36.47 46.23
CA LEU A 8 -15.56 37.50 45.19
C LEU A 8 -16.80 38.37 44.94
N PRO A 9 -16.64 39.65 44.56
CA PRO A 9 -17.66 40.35 43.80
C PRO A 9 -17.14 40.95 42.48
N ASN A 10 -18.00 40.81 41.46
CA ASN A 10 -17.95 41.43 40.14
C ASN A 10 -18.13 42.96 40.20
N THR A 11 -17.28 43.72 39.50
CA THR A 11 -17.61 45.07 38.99
C THR A 11 -17.08 45.25 37.57
N ARG A 12 -18.00 45.60 36.65
CA ARG A 12 -17.75 45.99 35.25
C ARG A 12 -16.91 47.28 35.18
N THR A 13 -15.77 47.24 34.51
CA THR A 13 -15.04 48.41 34.01
C THR A 13 -15.26 48.54 32.50
N LYS A 14 -15.67 49.72 32.05
CA LYS A 14 -15.78 50.10 30.63
C LYS A 14 -14.39 50.06 29.99
N ILE A 15 -14.29 49.46 28.81
CA ILE A 15 -13.14 49.56 27.91
C ILE A 15 -13.56 50.52 26.79
N ASP A 16 -12.87 51.65 26.66
CA ASP A 16 -13.00 52.56 25.53
C ASP A 16 -12.26 51.96 24.34
N ILE A 17 -12.93 51.92 23.19
CA ILE A 17 -12.40 51.42 21.92
C ILE A 17 -11.99 52.65 21.10
N PRO A 18 -10.71 52.81 20.71
CA PRO A 18 -10.28 53.92 19.85
C PRO A 18 -10.85 53.79 18.43
N SER A 19 -11.00 54.93 17.75
CA SER A 19 -11.67 55.11 16.46
C SER A 19 -10.85 54.58 15.27
N GLU A 20 -11.53 54.16 14.19
CA GLU A 20 -10.97 53.51 12.99
C GLU A 20 -9.81 54.25 12.29
N GLU A 21 -9.66 55.57 12.46
CA GLU A 21 -8.56 56.33 11.83
C GLU A 21 -7.20 56.17 12.54
N GLU A 22 -7.16 55.91 13.86
CA GLU A 22 -5.89 55.67 14.58
C GLU A 22 -5.40 54.22 14.48
N MET A 23 -6.28 53.28 14.07
CA MET A 23 -5.90 51.90 13.76
C MET A 23 -5.31 51.74 12.36
N ALA A 24 -5.43 52.75 11.49
CA ALA A 24 -4.99 52.67 10.09
C ALA A 24 -3.54 53.15 9.88
N GLU A 25 -2.91 53.82 10.86
CA GLU A 25 -1.56 54.41 10.70
C GLU A 25 -0.43 53.70 11.48
N GLU A 26 -0.73 52.76 12.38
CA GLU A 26 0.29 51.91 13.02
C GLU A 26 0.14 50.45 12.57
N VAL A 27 1.25 49.86 12.13
CA VAL A 27 1.40 48.51 11.54
C VAL A 27 1.22 48.46 10.02
N SER A 28 1.89 49.37 9.32
CA SER A 28 2.51 49.04 8.02
C SER A 28 3.73 48.14 8.28
N VAL A 29 3.53 46.83 8.43
CA VAL A 29 4.63 45.87 8.27
C VAL A 29 4.76 45.63 6.77
N GLN A 30 5.81 46.19 6.20
CA GLN A 30 6.25 45.90 4.85
C GLN A 30 6.47 44.39 4.77
N GLU A 31 5.80 43.73 3.82
CA GLU A 31 6.19 42.40 3.37
C GLU A 31 7.61 42.54 2.79
N GLU A 32 8.62 42.22 3.59
CA GLU A 32 9.91 41.85 3.06
C GLU A 32 9.69 40.51 2.34
N ASP A 33 9.66 40.56 1.01
CA ASP A 33 10.05 39.43 0.17
C ASP A 33 11.47 39.04 0.58
N ILE A 34 11.59 38.16 1.58
CA ILE A 34 12.83 37.45 1.84
C ILE A 34 12.86 36.34 0.81
N GLU A 35 13.40 36.63 -0.38
CA GLU A 35 14.05 35.62 -1.20
C GLU A 35 15.14 34.96 -0.32
N LYS A 36 14.77 33.93 0.46
CA LYS A 36 15.73 33.10 1.17
C LYS A 36 16.52 32.36 0.12
N GLY A 37 17.73 32.84 -0.12
CA GLY A 37 18.73 32.17 -0.95
C GLY A 37 19.04 30.75 -0.44
N PRO A 38 19.77 29.96 -1.24
CA PRO A 38 20.08 28.58 -0.90
C PRO A 38 20.85 28.50 0.43
N VAL A 39 20.58 27.41 1.17
CA VAL A 39 21.22 26.98 2.42
C VAL A 39 22.58 27.63 2.68
N GLU A 40 22.68 28.46 3.74
CA GLU A 40 23.96 29.03 4.17
C GLU A 40 24.85 27.91 4.71
N VAL A 41 25.83 27.50 3.91
CA VAL A 41 26.92 26.63 4.33
C VAL A 41 27.95 27.52 5.03
N ILE A 42 28.02 27.45 6.35
CA ILE A 42 29.06 28.13 7.13
C ILE A 42 30.22 27.15 7.31
N PRO A 43 31.37 27.36 6.62
CA PRO A 43 32.57 26.56 6.85
C PRO A 43 33.21 26.99 8.17
N GLU A 44 33.39 26.05 9.09
CA GLU A 44 34.15 26.25 10.33
C GLU A 44 35.64 25.99 10.09
N GLU A 45 36.52 26.70 10.80
CA GLU A 45 37.98 26.64 10.62
C GLU A 45 38.61 25.26 10.92
N ASP A 46 37.85 24.30 11.46
CA ASP A 46 38.28 22.91 11.72
C ASP A 46 37.84 21.91 10.62
N GLY A 47 37.36 22.40 9.47
CA GLY A 47 36.93 21.56 8.36
C GLY A 47 35.55 20.89 8.56
N GLY A 48 34.80 21.34 9.56
CA GLY A 48 33.38 21.01 9.74
C GLY A 48 32.45 21.97 9.00
N VAL A 49 31.25 21.50 8.68
CA VAL A 49 30.18 22.30 8.08
C VAL A 49 28.97 22.26 9.01
N THR A 50 28.45 23.43 9.36
CA THR A 50 27.21 23.57 10.12
C THR A 50 26.08 23.84 9.14
N LEU A 51 25.12 22.91 9.00
CA LEU A 51 23.91 23.11 8.20
C LEU A 51 22.75 23.50 9.13
N ASP A 52 22.15 24.66 8.87
CA ASP A 52 20.90 25.06 9.53
C ASP A 52 19.74 24.35 8.81
N PHE A 53 19.13 23.37 9.47
CA PHE A 53 18.11 22.49 8.88
C PHE A 53 16.77 22.72 9.60
N GLU A 54 15.77 23.24 8.88
CA GLU A 54 14.39 23.21 9.35
C GLU A 54 13.85 21.77 9.19
N PRO A 55 13.29 21.13 10.23
CA PRO A 55 12.72 19.80 10.11
C PRO A 55 11.43 19.88 9.28
N GLY A 56 11.53 19.58 7.98
CA GLY A 56 10.41 19.58 7.03
C GLY A 56 10.75 20.09 5.63
N SER A 57 11.94 20.63 5.39
CA SER A 57 12.36 21.05 4.06
C SER A 57 12.81 19.86 3.21
N ILE A 58 11.97 19.53 2.23
CA ILE A 58 12.20 18.81 0.97
C ILE A 58 13.67 18.45 0.70
N ASN A 59 13.91 17.16 0.40
CA ASN A 59 15.19 16.57 0.04
C ASN A 59 16.04 17.48 -0.85
N VAL A 60 17.25 17.81 -0.38
CA VAL A 60 18.25 18.54 -1.17
C VAL A 60 18.83 17.57 -2.22
N PRO A 61 18.82 17.93 -3.51
CA PRO A 61 19.46 17.14 -4.56
C PRO A 61 20.91 16.79 -4.18
N GLY A 62 21.25 15.49 -4.17
CA GLY A 62 22.60 15.02 -3.86
C GLY A 62 22.84 14.44 -2.45
N THR A 63 21.82 14.36 -1.59
CA THR A 63 21.89 13.65 -0.27
C THR A 63 20.97 12.42 -0.20
N GLU A 64 20.66 11.85 -1.36
CA GLU A 64 19.64 10.81 -1.51
C GLU A 64 20.04 9.49 -0.84
N SER A 65 19.12 8.97 -0.03
CA SER A 65 19.16 7.58 0.41
C SER A 65 18.61 6.67 -0.68
N HIS A 66 19.10 5.43 -0.73
CA HIS A 66 18.69 4.43 -1.72
C HIS A 66 17.17 4.21 -1.76
N PHE A 67 16.50 4.37 -0.62
CA PHE A 67 15.08 4.10 -0.40
C PHE A 67 14.18 5.33 -0.54
N ASP A 68 14.75 6.48 -0.88
CA ASP A 68 13.99 7.72 -1.04
C ASP A 68 13.02 7.65 -2.21
N ASN A 69 11.97 8.47 -2.12
CA ASN A 69 11.00 8.61 -3.18
C ASN A 69 11.58 9.50 -4.31
N LEU A 70 11.82 8.91 -5.47
CA LEU A 70 12.36 9.63 -6.63
C LEU A 70 11.31 10.52 -7.30
N ALA A 71 10.02 10.28 -7.06
CA ALA A 71 8.94 11.09 -7.63
C ALA A 71 8.93 12.52 -7.08
N ASP A 72 9.53 12.78 -5.91
CA ASP A 72 9.61 14.13 -5.33
C ASP A 72 10.69 14.99 -6.01
N ILE A 73 11.63 14.36 -6.72
CA ILE A 73 12.84 14.99 -7.27
C ILE A 73 12.73 15.12 -8.80
N LEU A 74 12.07 14.15 -9.44
CA LEU A 74 11.92 14.11 -10.88
C LEU A 74 10.93 15.17 -11.38
N PRO A 75 11.22 15.84 -12.52
CA PRO A 75 10.31 16.77 -13.14
C PRO A 75 9.07 16.06 -13.70
N ASP A 76 7.96 16.79 -13.75
CA ASP A 76 6.67 16.27 -14.24
C ASP A 76 6.74 15.78 -15.69
N ASP A 77 7.61 16.38 -16.53
CA ASP A 77 7.85 15.96 -17.91
C ASP A 77 8.31 14.48 -18.02
N ILE A 78 8.95 13.93 -16.98
CA ILE A 78 9.37 12.52 -16.90
C ILE A 78 8.29 11.66 -16.24
N LEU A 79 7.58 12.20 -15.25
CA LEU A 79 6.58 11.47 -14.48
C LEU A 79 5.29 11.24 -15.28
N ASP A 80 4.83 12.22 -16.07
CA ASP A 80 3.59 12.13 -16.84
C ASP A 80 3.59 10.97 -17.84
N PRO A 81 4.65 10.74 -18.66
CA PRO A 81 4.71 9.57 -19.53
C PRO A 81 4.66 8.25 -18.76
N ILE A 82 5.37 8.16 -17.63
CA ILE A 82 5.42 6.95 -16.79
C ILE A 82 4.04 6.66 -16.20
N GLY A 83 3.38 7.66 -15.64
CA GLY A 83 2.03 7.53 -15.08
C GLY A 83 1.02 7.04 -16.12
N ASN A 84 1.06 7.63 -17.33
CA ASN A 84 0.22 7.21 -18.45
C ASN A 84 0.52 5.77 -18.90
N GLU A 85 1.80 5.38 -19.00
CA GLU A 85 2.20 4.03 -19.37
C GLU A 85 1.72 3.00 -18.34
N MET A 86 1.89 3.27 -17.04
CA MET A 86 1.46 2.36 -15.97
C MET A 86 -0.06 2.13 -15.98
N VAL A 87 -0.84 3.19 -16.14
CA VAL A 87 -2.31 3.09 -16.20
C VAL A 87 -2.76 2.39 -17.48
N GLN A 88 -2.10 2.64 -18.61
CA GLN A 88 -2.39 1.95 -19.86
C GLN A 88 -2.11 0.44 -19.75
N ASN A 89 -0.94 0.06 -19.23
CA ASN A 89 -0.58 -1.33 -18.97
C ASN A 89 -1.59 -2.01 -18.05
N TYR A 90 -2.00 -1.34 -16.97
CA TYR A 90 -3.05 -1.83 -16.08
C TYR A 90 -4.36 -2.11 -16.82
N MET A 91 -4.84 -1.17 -17.63
CA MET A 91 -6.08 -1.32 -18.40
C MET A 91 -5.99 -2.48 -19.40
N ASP A 92 -4.86 -2.62 -20.08
CA ASP A 92 -4.63 -3.68 -21.06
C ASP A 92 -4.63 -5.06 -20.38
N TYR A 93 -3.89 -5.21 -19.27
CA TYR A 93 -3.85 -6.47 -18.52
C TYR A 93 -5.19 -6.81 -17.87
N LYS A 94 -5.90 -5.83 -17.30
CA LYS A 94 -7.25 -6.01 -16.74
C LYS A 94 -8.25 -6.48 -17.80
N SER A 95 -8.17 -5.91 -19.01
CA SER A 95 -9.06 -6.30 -20.12
C SER A 95 -8.87 -7.77 -20.54
N SER A 96 -7.64 -8.28 -20.45
CA SER A 96 -7.30 -9.65 -20.85
C SER A 96 -7.94 -10.74 -19.97
N ARG A 97 -8.26 -10.42 -18.71
CA ARG A 97 -8.80 -11.37 -17.72
C ARG A 97 -10.30 -11.21 -17.44
N LYS A 98 -11.00 -10.41 -18.25
CA LYS A 98 -12.43 -10.12 -18.08
C LYS A 98 -13.32 -11.38 -18.01
N GLU A 99 -12.98 -12.42 -18.76
CA GLU A 99 -13.72 -13.69 -18.72
C GLU A 99 -13.58 -14.39 -17.36
N TRP A 100 -12.37 -14.40 -16.80
CA TRP A 100 -12.11 -14.93 -15.46
C TRP A 100 -12.85 -14.12 -14.38
N GLU A 101 -12.81 -12.79 -14.44
CA GLU A 101 -13.53 -11.92 -13.49
C GLU A 101 -15.05 -12.20 -13.51
N SER A 102 -15.63 -12.42 -14.69
CA SER A 102 -17.05 -12.75 -14.85
C SER A 102 -17.39 -14.13 -14.25
N ALA A 103 -16.54 -15.13 -14.47
CA ALA A 103 -16.70 -16.45 -13.88
C ALA A 103 -16.59 -16.40 -12.35
N TYR A 104 -15.61 -15.66 -11.83
CA TYR A 104 -15.42 -15.47 -10.40
C TYR A 104 -16.60 -14.75 -9.74
N THR A 105 -17.05 -13.65 -10.35
CA THR A 105 -18.25 -12.89 -9.96
C THR A 105 -19.51 -13.77 -9.88
N THR A 106 -19.66 -14.71 -10.82
CA THR A 106 -20.76 -15.68 -10.84
C THR A 106 -20.60 -16.72 -9.73
N GLY A 107 -19.38 -17.19 -9.49
CA GLY A 107 -19.07 -18.11 -8.38
C GLY A 107 -19.41 -17.54 -7.01
N LEU A 108 -19.06 -16.27 -6.78
CA LEU A 108 -19.43 -15.54 -5.56
C LEU A 108 -20.96 -15.41 -5.39
N ASP A 109 -21.69 -15.14 -6.47
CA ASP A 109 -23.16 -15.09 -6.43
C ASP A 109 -23.79 -16.43 -6.03
N LEU A 110 -23.18 -17.55 -6.44
CA LEU A 110 -23.67 -18.89 -6.10
C LEU A 110 -23.42 -19.27 -4.63
N LEU A 111 -22.44 -18.63 -3.98
CA LEU A 111 -22.18 -18.79 -2.55
C LEU A 111 -23.12 -17.96 -1.69
N GLY A 112 -23.44 -16.75 -2.14
CA GLY A 112 -24.35 -15.86 -1.44
C GLY A 112 -25.76 -16.43 -1.51
N PHE A 113 -26.42 -16.59 -0.36
CA PHE A 113 -27.87 -16.85 -0.33
C PHE A 113 -28.61 -15.58 -0.78
N LYS A 114 -28.60 -15.27 -2.07
CA LYS A 114 -29.46 -14.24 -2.63
C LYS A 114 -30.88 -14.79 -2.66
N TYR A 115 -31.71 -14.24 -1.78
CA TYR A 115 -33.16 -14.38 -1.89
C TYR A 115 -33.63 -13.57 -3.09
N GLU A 116 -33.49 -14.13 -4.28
CA GLU A 116 -34.05 -13.52 -5.48
C GLU A 116 -35.57 -13.70 -5.46
N ASN A 117 -36.30 -12.59 -5.48
CA ASN A 117 -37.73 -12.60 -5.75
C ASN A 117 -37.93 -12.96 -7.22
N ARG A 118 -38.00 -14.26 -7.52
CA ARG A 118 -38.23 -14.74 -8.89
C ARG A 118 -39.60 -14.26 -9.37
N THR A 119 -39.63 -13.68 -10.56
CA THR A 119 -40.86 -13.26 -11.25
C THR A 119 -41.40 -14.33 -12.19
N GLU A 120 -40.62 -15.39 -12.45
CA GLU A 120 -41.03 -16.56 -13.22
C GLU A 120 -41.02 -17.83 -12.35
N PRO A 121 -42.00 -18.74 -12.51
CA PRO A 121 -43.18 -18.65 -13.40
C PRO A 121 -44.28 -17.68 -12.91
N PHE A 122 -44.18 -17.17 -11.67
CA PHE A 122 -45.02 -16.11 -11.14
C PHE A 122 -44.24 -15.28 -10.11
N GLN A 123 -44.70 -14.06 -9.84
CA GLN A 123 -44.07 -13.16 -8.87
C GLN A 123 -44.05 -13.78 -7.46
N GLY A 124 -42.84 -13.94 -6.90
CA GLY A 124 -42.64 -14.59 -5.60
C GLY A 124 -42.53 -16.12 -5.67
N ALA A 125 -42.28 -16.68 -6.85
CA ALA A 125 -42.03 -18.10 -6.99
C ALA A 125 -40.80 -18.54 -6.19
N SER A 126 -40.90 -19.66 -5.47
CA SER A 126 -39.80 -20.20 -4.69
C SER A 126 -38.67 -20.68 -5.60
N GLY A 127 -37.46 -20.14 -5.41
CA GLY A 127 -36.23 -20.69 -5.97
C GLY A 127 -35.62 -21.71 -5.02
N ALA A 128 -35.08 -22.80 -5.57
CA ALA A 128 -34.22 -23.71 -4.83
C ALA A 128 -32.77 -23.42 -5.24
N THR A 129 -32.00 -22.83 -4.34
CA THR A 129 -30.53 -22.75 -4.44
C THR A 129 -29.95 -23.89 -3.63
N HIS A 130 -29.12 -24.74 -4.24
CA HIS A 130 -28.51 -25.86 -3.52
C HIS A 130 -27.21 -25.39 -2.86
N PRO A 131 -27.05 -25.52 -1.53
CA PRO A 131 -25.86 -25.04 -0.83
C PRO A 131 -24.59 -25.90 -1.04
N VAL A 132 -24.54 -26.81 -2.04
CA VAL A 132 -23.39 -27.73 -2.21
C VAL A 132 -22.09 -26.95 -2.33
N LEU A 133 -22.10 -25.85 -3.09
CA LEU A 133 -20.89 -25.06 -3.33
C LEU A 133 -20.40 -24.41 -2.03
N ALA A 134 -21.29 -23.79 -1.27
CA ALA A 134 -20.95 -23.17 0.01
C ALA A 134 -20.48 -24.19 1.05
N GLU A 135 -21.12 -25.37 1.09
CA GLU A 135 -20.68 -26.48 1.93
C GLU A 135 -19.28 -26.98 1.53
N ALA A 136 -19.04 -27.17 0.23
CA ALA A 136 -17.75 -27.63 -0.28
C ALA A 136 -16.62 -26.64 0.01
N VAL A 137 -16.86 -25.33 -0.18
CA VAL A 137 -15.89 -24.27 0.15
C VAL A 137 -15.59 -24.24 1.64
N THR A 138 -16.62 -24.31 2.50
CA THR A 138 -16.45 -24.32 3.96
C THR A 138 -15.68 -25.57 4.42
N GLN A 139 -15.97 -26.74 3.83
CA GLN A 139 -15.24 -27.97 4.12
C GLN A 139 -13.77 -27.90 3.68
N PHE A 140 -13.50 -27.34 2.49
CA PHE A 140 -12.15 -27.11 1.99
C PHE A 140 -11.37 -26.19 2.95
N GLN A 141 -11.93 -25.03 3.29
CA GLN A 141 -11.34 -24.07 4.21
C GLN A 141 -10.99 -24.74 5.55
N ALA A 142 -11.96 -25.41 6.19
CA ALA A 142 -11.76 -26.04 7.49
C ALA A 142 -10.70 -27.15 7.48
N GLN A 143 -10.65 -27.96 6.41
CA GLN A 143 -9.65 -29.02 6.26
C GLN A 143 -8.26 -28.45 5.98
N ALA A 144 -8.16 -27.52 5.02
CA ALA A 144 -6.90 -26.88 4.65
C ALA A 144 -6.30 -26.09 5.81
N TYR A 145 -7.13 -25.34 6.53
CA TYR A 145 -6.73 -24.56 7.71
C TYR A 145 -6.05 -25.45 8.75
N LYS A 146 -6.68 -26.59 9.09
CA LYS A 146 -6.15 -27.53 10.08
C LYS A 146 -4.82 -28.17 9.64
N GLU A 147 -4.66 -28.47 8.36
CA GLU A 147 -3.45 -29.14 7.87
C GLU A 147 -2.28 -28.16 7.67
N LEU A 148 -2.58 -26.96 7.17
CA LEU A 148 -1.59 -25.94 6.83
C LEU A 148 -1.20 -25.07 8.03
N LEU A 149 -2.09 -24.89 9.01
CA LEU A 149 -1.85 -24.14 10.24
C LEU A 149 -2.10 -25.00 11.49
N PRO A 150 -1.29 -26.05 11.72
CA PRO A 150 -1.43 -26.89 12.90
C PRO A 150 -0.99 -26.15 14.17
N SER A 151 -1.43 -26.61 15.34
CA SER A 151 -1.11 -25.97 16.63
C SER A 151 0.39 -25.96 16.99
N ASP A 152 1.21 -26.83 16.37
CA ASP A 152 2.68 -26.84 16.54
C ASP A 152 3.40 -25.86 15.58
N GLY A 153 2.62 -25.10 14.78
CA GLY A 153 3.11 -24.14 13.80
C GLY A 153 3.29 -24.73 12.38
N PRO A 154 3.13 -23.89 11.34
CA PRO A 154 3.14 -24.32 9.94
C PRO A 154 4.52 -24.76 9.44
N VAL A 155 5.61 -24.28 10.05
CA VAL A 155 6.97 -24.48 9.53
C VAL A 155 7.55 -25.82 9.99
N ARG A 156 8.04 -26.59 9.01
CA ARG A 156 8.78 -27.85 9.22
C ARG A 156 10.16 -27.74 8.59
N THR A 157 11.19 -28.15 9.32
CA THR A 157 12.58 -28.11 8.85
C THR A 157 13.11 -29.50 8.53
N GLN A 158 13.94 -29.60 7.51
CA GLN A 158 14.65 -30.82 7.15
C GLN A 158 16.16 -30.55 7.06
N VAL A 159 16.97 -31.35 7.75
CA VAL A 159 18.43 -31.28 7.62
C VAL A 159 18.85 -31.89 6.28
N ILE A 160 19.43 -31.06 5.42
CA ILE A 160 20.04 -31.46 4.15
C ILE A 160 21.53 -31.72 4.41
N GLY A 161 22.02 -32.92 4.09
CA GLY A 161 23.42 -33.30 4.26
C GLY A 161 23.68 -34.21 5.48
N ILE A 162 24.86 -34.07 6.10
CA ILE A 162 25.29 -34.92 7.22
C ILE A 162 24.50 -34.54 8.47
N LYS A 163 23.69 -35.48 8.96
CA LYS A 163 22.97 -35.34 10.23
C LYS A 163 23.93 -35.53 11.39
N ASN A 164 24.12 -34.48 12.17
CA ASN A 164 24.84 -34.51 13.44
C ASN A 164 24.04 -33.74 14.52
N PRO A 165 24.34 -33.93 15.82
CA PRO A 165 23.58 -33.28 16.89
C PRO A 165 23.54 -31.74 16.80
N GLN A 166 24.57 -31.10 16.23
CA GLN A 166 24.62 -29.64 16.07
C GLN A 166 23.66 -29.17 14.98
N THR A 167 23.62 -29.86 13.83
CA THR A 167 22.70 -29.56 12.73
C THR A 167 21.24 -29.78 13.12
N GLU A 168 20.97 -30.79 13.95
CA GLU A 168 19.61 -31.03 14.46
C GLU A 168 19.18 -29.91 15.43
N GLN A 169 20.05 -29.51 16.36
CA GLN A 169 19.77 -28.36 17.24
C GLN A 169 19.58 -27.06 16.44
N GLN A 170 20.37 -26.85 15.39
CA GLN A 170 20.19 -25.70 14.51
C GLN A 170 18.85 -25.74 13.78
N SER A 171 18.48 -26.91 13.23
CA SER A 171 17.20 -27.13 12.56
C SER A 171 16.03 -26.81 13.51
N GLN A 172 16.10 -27.29 14.75
CA GLN A 172 15.05 -27.02 15.74
C GLN A 172 14.95 -25.53 16.07
N ARG A 173 16.07 -24.84 16.28
CA ARG A 173 16.06 -23.38 16.54
C ARG A 173 15.45 -22.59 15.38
N VAL A 174 15.77 -22.96 14.13
CA VAL A 174 15.17 -22.33 12.95
C VAL A 174 13.67 -22.61 12.87
N LYS A 175 13.25 -23.86 13.14
CA LYS A 175 11.82 -24.22 13.19
C LYS A 175 11.09 -23.37 14.22
N ASP A 176 11.61 -23.32 15.44
CA ASP A 176 10.97 -22.61 16.57
C ASP A 176 10.91 -21.11 16.30
N TYR A 177 11.98 -20.51 15.77
CA TYR A 177 12.02 -19.09 15.43
C TYR A 177 11.04 -18.73 14.32
N MET A 178 10.97 -19.52 13.25
CA MET A 178 10.07 -19.22 12.13
C MET A 178 8.60 -19.41 12.52
N ASN A 179 8.29 -20.43 13.34
CA ASN A 179 6.94 -20.60 13.89
C ASN A 179 6.59 -19.48 14.87
N TYR A 180 7.53 -19.03 15.70
CA TYR A 180 7.34 -17.87 16.56
C TYR A 180 7.02 -16.60 15.74
N LEU A 181 7.78 -16.36 14.67
CA LEU A 181 7.57 -15.20 13.80
C LEU A 181 6.15 -15.21 13.17
N ILE A 182 5.73 -16.35 12.62
CA ILE A 182 4.43 -16.46 11.94
C ILE A 182 3.26 -16.47 12.92
N MET A 183 3.36 -17.20 14.03
CA MET A 183 2.23 -17.41 14.95
C MET A 183 2.08 -16.30 15.99
N ASP A 184 3.19 -15.68 16.45
CA ASP A 184 3.17 -14.70 17.55
C ASP A 184 3.45 -13.28 17.07
N THR A 185 4.43 -13.10 16.17
CA THR A 185 4.80 -11.76 15.69
C THR A 185 3.86 -11.24 14.61
N MET A 186 3.44 -12.09 13.66
CA MET A 186 2.52 -11.73 12.58
C MET A 186 1.06 -11.92 12.99
N SER A 187 0.53 -11.02 13.82
CA SER A 187 -0.84 -11.13 14.37
C SER A 187 -1.95 -11.27 13.32
N GLU A 188 -1.75 -10.71 12.14
CA GLU A 188 -2.69 -10.72 11.01
C GLU A 188 -2.65 -12.03 10.21
N TYR A 189 -1.56 -12.80 10.32
CA TYR A 189 -1.30 -13.93 9.42
C TYR A 189 -2.43 -14.97 9.48
N GLU A 190 -2.91 -15.30 10.68
CA GLU A 190 -3.96 -16.30 10.88
C GLU A 190 -5.28 -15.90 10.19
N SER A 191 -5.76 -14.68 10.44
CA SER A 191 -7.01 -14.17 9.85
C SER A 191 -6.91 -13.97 8.33
N GLU A 192 -5.77 -13.44 7.85
CA GLU A 192 -5.53 -13.23 6.43
C GLU A 192 -5.41 -14.57 5.69
N PHE A 193 -4.77 -15.56 6.31
CA PHE A 193 -4.65 -16.90 5.73
C PHE A 193 -5.98 -17.66 5.70
N ASP A 194 -6.79 -17.54 6.75
CA ASP A 194 -8.14 -18.13 6.77
C ASP A 194 -9.04 -17.52 5.68
N SER A 195 -9.02 -16.19 5.54
CA SER A 195 -9.73 -15.51 4.46
C SER A 195 -9.24 -15.95 3.08
N MET A 196 -7.92 -16.06 2.88
CA MET A 196 -7.34 -16.56 1.64
C MET A 196 -7.86 -17.96 1.28
N LEU A 197 -7.92 -18.87 2.25
CA LEU A 197 -8.41 -20.25 2.04
C LEU A 197 -9.89 -20.32 1.66
N PHE A 198 -10.69 -19.33 2.07
CA PHE A 198 -12.09 -19.20 1.63
C PHE A 198 -12.20 -18.80 0.15
N HIS A 199 -11.35 -17.87 -0.31
CA HIS A 199 -11.39 -17.34 -1.67
C HIS A 199 -10.72 -18.27 -2.70
N LEU A 200 -9.68 -19.01 -2.30
CA LEU A 200 -8.89 -19.90 -3.15
C LEU A 200 -9.70 -20.92 -3.99
N PRO A 201 -10.65 -21.69 -3.43
CA PRO A 201 -11.40 -22.69 -4.22
C PRO A 201 -12.30 -22.07 -5.31
N LEU A 202 -12.58 -20.76 -5.23
CA LEU A 202 -13.45 -20.04 -6.16
C LEU A 202 -12.64 -19.28 -7.20
N ALA A 203 -11.64 -18.54 -6.73
CA ALA A 203 -10.76 -17.74 -7.58
C ALA A 203 -9.80 -18.62 -8.39
N GLY A 204 -9.47 -19.80 -7.85
CA GLY A 204 -8.48 -20.74 -8.41
C GLY A 204 -7.03 -20.31 -8.19
N SER A 205 -6.80 -19.05 -7.82
CA SER A 205 -5.50 -18.49 -7.43
C SER A 205 -5.74 -17.40 -6.40
N THR A 206 -4.79 -17.25 -5.48
CA THR A 206 -4.76 -16.21 -4.45
C THR A 206 -3.34 -15.76 -4.28
N PHE A 207 -3.10 -14.60 -3.69
CA PHE A 207 -1.74 -14.11 -3.50
C PHE A 207 -1.53 -13.64 -2.07
N LYS A 208 -0.27 -13.60 -1.63
CA LYS A 208 0.12 -12.94 -0.40
C LYS A 208 1.20 -11.92 -0.69
N LYS A 209 1.09 -10.73 -0.11
CA LYS A 209 2.16 -9.74 -0.09
C LYS A 209 2.90 -9.82 1.25
N VAL A 210 4.19 -10.09 1.21
CA VAL A 210 5.07 -10.17 2.39
C VAL A 210 6.06 -9.02 2.34
N TYR A 211 6.06 -8.16 3.35
CA TYR A 211 6.94 -6.99 3.40
C TYR A 211 7.29 -6.62 4.85
N TYR A 212 8.37 -5.86 5.03
CA TYR A 212 8.70 -5.28 6.33
C TYR A 212 7.95 -3.95 6.49
N ASP A 213 7.08 -3.88 7.48
CA ASP A 213 6.30 -2.68 7.79
C ASP A 213 7.12 -1.81 8.76
N VAL A 214 7.59 -0.66 8.27
CA VAL A 214 8.48 0.24 9.02
C VAL A 214 7.77 0.82 10.27
N PRO A 215 6.52 1.34 10.18
CA PRO A 215 5.77 1.77 11.36
C PRO A 215 5.58 0.68 12.42
N LEU A 216 5.28 -0.55 12.02
CA LEU A 216 5.07 -1.67 12.96
C LEU A 216 6.39 -2.31 13.42
N GLY A 217 7.51 -2.03 12.74
CA GLY A 217 8.83 -2.58 13.04
C GLY A 217 8.93 -4.10 12.86
N ARG A 218 8.06 -4.70 12.04
CA ARG A 218 7.97 -6.16 11.86
C ARG A 218 7.59 -6.54 10.44
N VAL A 219 7.86 -7.81 10.09
CA VAL A 219 7.36 -8.38 8.83
C VAL A 219 5.85 -8.60 8.95
N VAL A 220 5.16 -8.30 7.86
CA VAL A 220 3.71 -8.41 7.70
C VAL A 220 3.43 -9.27 6.48
N SER A 221 2.40 -10.12 6.57
CA SER A 221 1.90 -10.91 5.45
C SER A 221 0.40 -10.67 5.30
N LYS A 222 0.02 -10.06 4.17
CA LYS A 222 -1.38 -9.76 3.85
C LYS A 222 -1.86 -10.60 2.69
N PHE A 223 -3.09 -11.06 2.77
CA PHE A 223 -3.79 -11.66 1.65
C PHE A 223 -4.07 -10.58 0.60
N VAL A 224 -3.78 -10.91 -0.65
CA VAL A 224 -4.11 -10.10 -1.81
C VAL A 224 -5.08 -10.93 -2.66
N PRO A 225 -6.35 -10.49 -2.76
CA PRO A 225 -7.32 -11.08 -3.65
C PRO A 225 -6.82 -11.12 -5.11
N ALA A 226 -7.24 -12.14 -5.85
CA ALA A 226 -6.78 -12.30 -7.23
C ALA A 226 -7.30 -11.20 -8.17
N ASP A 227 -8.40 -10.53 -7.83
CA ASP A 227 -8.88 -9.37 -8.57
C ASP A 227 -8.04 -8.09 -8.27
N GLU A 228 -7.34 -8.02 -7.15
CA GLU A 228 -6.49 -6.88 -6.81
C GLU A 228 -5.05 -7.01 -7.35
N LEU A 229 -4.61 -8.21 -7.74
CA LEU A 229 -3.32 -8.44 -8.39
C LEU A 229 -3.45 -8.65 -9.91
N ILE A 230 -2.85 -7.75 -10.68
CA ILE A 230 -2.88 -7.76 -12.14
C ILE A 230 -1.47 -8.08 -12.65
N VAL A 231 -1.39 -9.12 -13.47
CA VAL A 231 -0.15 -9.55 -14.11
C VAL A 231 -0.38 -9.76 -15.62
N PRO A 232 0.65 -9.57 -16.46
CA PRO A 232 0.57 -9.90 -17.87
C PRO A 232 0.17 -11.36 -18.10
N TYR A 233 -0.76 -11.62 -19.02
CA TYR A 233 -1.22 -12.98 -19.34
C TYR A 233 -0.11 -13.89 -19.87
N THR A 234 0.97 -13.32 -20.40
CA THR A 234 2.14 -14.06 -20.89
C THR A 234 3.03 -14.60 -19.77
N ALA A 235 2.87 -14.13 -18.54
CA ALA A 235 3.69 -14.55 -17.41
C ALA A 235 3.32 -15.97 -16.95
N THR A 236 4.33 -16.83 -16.83
CA THR A 236 4.18 -18.19 -16.28
C THR A 236 4.38 -18.25 -14.77
N SER A 237 5.06 -17.26 -14.20
CA SER A 237 5.36 -17.12 -12.78
C SER A 237 5.35 -15.63 -12.41
N LEU A 238 5.16 -15.31 -11.12
CA LEU A 238 5.30 -13.93 -10.62
C LEU A 238 6.77 -13.45 -10.68
N ASP A 239 7.70 -14.40 -10.59
CA ASP A 239 9.13 -14.11 -10.61
C ASP A 239 9.56 -13.58 -11.98
N ASP A 240 9.07 -14.20 -13.06
CA ASP A 240 9.38 -13.87 -14.45
C ASP A 240 8.45 -12.80 -15.05
N ALA A 241 7.43 -12.36 -14.30
CA ALA A 241 6.49 -11.36 -14.77
C ALA A 241 7.19 -10.01 -15.00
N GLU A 242 7.02 -9.46 -16.21
CA GLU A 242 7.55 -8.15 -16.61
C GLU A 242 6.98 -7.01 -15.76
N ALA A 243 5.71 -7.16 -15.34
CA ALA A 243 5.01 -6.23 -14.48
C ALA A 243 4.16 -7.01 -13.47
N VAL A 244 4.13 -6.55 -12.22
CA VAL A 244 3.16 -6.98 -11.22
C VAL A 244 2.48 -5.74 -10.66
N ILE A 245 1.18 -5.58 -10.92
CA ILE A 245 0.42 -4.40 -10.53
C ILE A 245 -0.54 -4.80 -9.41
N HIS A 246 -0.38 -4.18 -8.25
CA HIS A 246 -1.27 -4.37 -7.12
C HIS A 246 -2.18 -3.15 -6.94
N THR A 247 -3.48 -3.38 -6.93
CA THR A 247 -4.49 -2.34 -6.76
C THR A 247 -4.75 -2.12 -5.27
N VAL A 248 -4.43 -0.93 -4.76
CA VAL A 248 -4.60 -0.58 -3.35
C VAL A 248 -5.69 0.49 -3.22
N LYS A 249 -6.66 0.26 -2.34
CA LYS A 249 -7.72 1.23 -2.04
C LYS A 249 -7.41 1.96 -0.76
N ILE A 250 -7.38 3.28 -0.83
CA ILE A 250 -7.04 4.15 0.29
C ILE A 250 -8.09 5.25 0.43
N SER A 251 -8.47 5.57 1.67
CA SER A 251 -9.34 6.72 1.92
C SER A 251 -8.56 8.02 1.72
N GLU A 252 -9.24 9.09 1.34
CA GLU A 252 -8.63 10.42 1.19
C GLU A 252 -7.81 10.84 2.40
N ASN A 253 -8.31 10.60 3.62
CA ASN A 253 -7.60 10.99 4.84
C ASN A 253 -6.32 10.17 5.07
N GLU A 254 -6.34 8.86 4.80
CA GLU A 254 -5.13 8.04 4.91
C GLU A 254 -4.11 8.39 3.82
N LEU A 255 -4.58 8.67 2.60
CA LEU A 255 -3.73 9.15 1.51
C LEU A 255 -3.07 10.47 1.89
N ARG A 256 -3.84 11.43 2.41
CA ARG A 256 -3.31 12.73 2.86
C ARG A 256 -2.29 12.57 3.98
N LYS A 257 -2.52 11.68 4.94
CA LYS A 257 -1.54 11.39 5.99
C LYS A 257 -0.24 10.85 5.42
N GLN A 258 -0.31 9.97 4.41
CA GLN A 258 0.87 9.41 3.77
C GLN A 258 1.60 10.42 2.89
N GLN A 259 0.87 11.37 2.27
CA GLN A 259 1.47 12.52 1.58
C GLN A 259 2.21 13.44 2.56
N VAL A 260 1.54 13.86 3.64
CA VAL A 260 2.15 14.72 4.68
C VAL A 260 3.30 14.02 5.40
N GLY A 261 3.23 12.69 5.54
CA GLY A 261 4.30 11.87 6.09
C GLY A 261 5.48 11.63 5.15
N GLY A 262 5.45 12.15 3.92
CA GLY A 262 6.52 11.99 2.92
C GLY A 262 6.63 10.58 2.32
N PHE A 263 5.60 9.74 2.49
CA PHE A 263 5.57 8.42 1.83
C PHE A 263 5.13 8.53 0.37
N TYR A 264 4.17 9.41 0.09
CA TYR A 264 3.74 9.79 -1.25
C TYR A 264 4.05 11.26 -1.50
N ARG A 265 4.23 11.61 -2.77
CA ARG A 265 4.37 12.98 -3.24
C ARG A 265 3.12 13.79 -2.86
N ASP A 266 3.34 14.98 -2.29
CA ASP A 266 2.27 15.92 -1.96
C ASP A 266 1.79 16.63 -3.23
N VAL A 267 0.81 16.01 -3.92
CA VAL A 267 0.12 16.56 -5.08
C VAL A 267 -1.38 16.63 -4.83
N GLU A 268 -2.01 17.66 -5.40
CA GLU A 268 -3.47 17.80 -5.36
C GLU A 268 -4.09 16.81 -6.36
N LEU A 269 -4.79 15.82 -5.84
CA LEU A 269 -5.48 14.82 -6.65
C LEU A 269 -6.92 15.26 -6.92
N SER A 270 -7.36 15.11 -8.16
CA SER A 270 -8.77 15.29 -8.49
C SER A 270 -9.64 14.34 -7.67
N PRO A 271 -10.85 14.73 -7.24
CA PRO A 271 -11.75 13.83 -6.54
C PRO A 271 -11.92 12.54 -7.36
N PRO A 272 -11.90 11.36 -6.71
CA PRO A 272 -12.00 10.11 -7.44
C PRO A 272 -13.30 10.14 -8.23
N GLY A 273 -13.24 9.70 -9.47
CA GLY A 273 -14.44 9.51 -10.28
C GLY A 273 -15.47 8.72 -9.47
N THR A 274 -16.76 8.95 -9.71
CA THR A 274 -17.81 8.09 -9.15
C THR A 274 -17.79 6.73 -9.85
N GLU A 275 -16.64 6.07 -9.89
CA GLU A 275 -16.57 4.69 -10.34
C GLU A 275 -17.30 3.85 -9.29
N SER A 276 -18.34 3.18 -9.78
CA SER A 276 -19.07 2.20 -9.02
C SER A 276 -18.05 1.26 -8.40
N ASN A 277 -18.09 1.07 -7.07
CA ASN A 277 -17.44 -0.09 -6.45
C ASN A 277 -17.80 -1.29 -7.34
N GLY A 278 -16.80 -1.90 -8.01
CA GLY A 278 -17.04 -2.92 -9.02
C GLY A 278 -17.99 -3.98 -8.46
N GLU A 279 -18.87 -4.52 -9.32
CA GLU A 279 -19.89 -5.49 -8.89
C GLU A 279 -19.28 -6.66 -8.09
N LEU A 280 -18.03 -7.03 -8.42
CA LEU A 280 -17.23 -8.04 -7.75
C LEU A 280 -16.94 -7.69 -6.29
N GLN A 281 -16.34 -6.53 -6.01
CA GLN A 281 -16.06 -6.08 -4.63
C GLN A 281 -17.31 -5.89 -3.79
N LYS A 282 -18.42 -5.48 -4.42
CA LYS A 282 -19.70 -5.39 -3.72
C LYS A 282 -20.16 -6.78 -3.28
N LYS A 283 -19.99 -7.80 -4.12
CA LYS A 283 -20.34 -9.19 -3.82
C LYS A 283 -19.45 -9.81 -2.76
N GLU A 284 -18.14 -9.55 -2.80
CA GLU A 284 -17.20 -10.01 -1.75
C GLU A 284 -17.59 -9.45 -0.39
N ARG A 285 -17.80 -8.13 -0.28
CA ARG A 285 -18.26 -7.49 0.97
C ARG A 285 -19.60 -8.03 1.46
N GLU A 286 -20.54 -8.27 0.54
CA GLU A 286 -21.83 -8.87 0.87
C GLU A 286 -21.67 -10.29 1.45
N LEU A 287 -20.74 -11.09 0.93
CA LEU A 287 -20.42 -12.43 1.42
C LEU A 287 -19.73 -12.40 2.80
N GLU A 288 -18.78 -11.49 2.99
CA GLU A 288 -18.11 -11.27 4.28
C GLU A 288 -19.03 -10.65 5.34
N GLY A 289 -20.24 -10.25 4.96
CA GLY A 289 -21.23 -9.63 5.85
C GLY A 289 -20.90 -8.18 6.22
N THR A 290 -19.94 -7.55 5.54
CA THR A 290 -19.59 -6.15 5.73
C THR A 290 -20.42 -5.26 4.80
N LYS A 291 -21.22 -4.35 5.37
CA LYS A 291 -21.93 -3.31 4.59
C LYS A 291 -21.23 -1.98 4.78
N LYS A 292 -21.02 -1.22 3.71
CA LYS A 292 -20.69 0.21 3.80
C LYS A 292 -21.90 0.95 4.40
N THR A 293 -21.93 1.09 5.73
CA THR A 293 -22.87 1.94 6.46
C THR A 293 -22.16 3.22 6.88
N GLY A 294 -22.32 4.31 6.14
CA GLY A 294 -21.72 5.61 6.45
C GLY A 294 -21.80 6.60 5.28
N LYS A 295 -21.37 7.85 5.51
CA LYS A 295 -21.12 8.81 4.42
C LYS A 295 -20.10 8.19 3.45
N ASN A 296 -20.32 8.36 2.14
CA ASN A 296 -19.33 8.00 1.13
C ASN A 296 -18.11 8.91 1.31
N GLU A 297 -17.11 8.45 2.05
CA GLU A 297 -15.77 9.03 1.97
C GLU A 297 -15.21 8.68 0.58
N PRO A 298 -14.58 9.65 -0.11
CA PRO A 298 -13.88 9.37 -1.36
C PRO A 298 -12.76 8.37 -1.09
N VAL A 299 -12.75 7.31 -1.90
CA VAL A 299 -11.74 6.26 -1.88
C VAL A 299 -10.97 6.37 -3.19
N TYR A 300 -9.66 6.53 -3.09
CA TYR A 300 -8.75 6.55 -4.22
C TYR A 300 -8.26 5.14 -4.52
N THR A 301 -8.03 4.87 -5.79
CA THR A 301 -7.40 3.63 -6.25
C THR A 301 -5.96 3.93 -6.63
N LEU A 302 -5.03 3.33 -5.91
CA LEU A 302 -3.61 3.40 -6.22
C LEU A 302 -3.18 2.12 -6.93
N LEU A 303 -2.39 2.27 -7.98
CA LEU A 303 -1.76 1.19 -8.71
C LEU A 303 -0.29 1.12 -8.27
N GLU A 304 0.06 0.11 -7.50
CA GLU A 304 1.44 -0.20 -7.14
C GLU A 304 2.04 -1.14 -8.18
N CYS A 305 2.81 -0.58 -9.10
CA CYS A 305 3.42 -1.28 -10.23
C CYS A 305 4.87 -1.67 -9.91
N HIS A 306 5.14 -2.97 -9.85
CA HIS A 306 6.48 -3.53 -9.76
C HIS A 306 6.96 -3.81 -11.17
N VAL A 307 7.80 -2.93 -11.70
CA VAL A 307 8.18 -2.90 -13.13
C VAL A 307 9.66 -2.60 -13.30
N ASN A 308 10.22 -3.01 -14.43
CA ASN A 308 11.55 -2.60 -14.84
C ASN A 308 11.45 -1.37 -15.73
N VAL A 309 12.03 -0.25 -15.30
CA VAL A 309 11.97 1.05 -16.01
C VAL A 309 13.37 1.58 -16.19
N ASP A 310 13.61 2.23 -17.34
CA ASP A 310 14.80 3.05 -17.56
C ASP A 310 14.43 4.49 -17.21
N LEU A 311 15.03 5.03 -16.16
CA LEU A 311 14.62 6.30 -15.57
C LEU A 311 15.73 7.31 -15.78
N GLU A 312 15.46 8.35 -16.57
CA GLU A 312 16.44 9.39 -16.89
C GLU A 312 17.00 10.02 -15.60
N GLY A 313 18.33 10.13 -15.50
CA GLY A 313 19.03 10.59 -14.29
C GLY A 313 19.26 9.52 -13.22
N PHE A 314 18.59 8.36 -13.33
CA PHE A 314 18.71 7.21 -12.42
C PHE A 314 18.98 5.90 -13.16
N GLU A 315 19.63 6.01 -14.31
CA GLU A 315 19.96 4.90 -15.20
C GLU A 315 21.03 3.98 -14.59
N ASP A 316 21.11 2.75 -15.10
CA ASP A 316 22.23 1.87 -14.79
C ASP A 316 23.50 2.39 -15.48
N VAL A 317 24.50 2.77 -14.69
CA VAL A 317 25.80 3.24 -15.19
C VAL A 317 26.83 2.12 -15.18
N GLY A 318 27.51 1.96 -16.31
CA GLY A 318 28.60 0.99 -16.46
C GLY A 318 29.87 1.43 -15.72
N ALA A 319 30.86 0.54 -15.71
CA ALA A 319 32.17 0.85 -15.12
C ALA A 319 32.93 1.98 -15.85
N ASP A 320 32.50 2.32 -17.06
CA ASP A 320 32.93 3.41 -17.91
C ASP A 320 32.19 4.74 -17.63
N GLY A 321 31.16 4.72 -16.79
CA GLY A 321 30.36 5.90 -16.44
C GLY A 321 29.28 6.26 -17.46
N GLU A 322 29.10 5.43 -18.50
CA GLU A 322 28.05 5.62 -19.51
C GLU A 322 26.80 4.80 -19.14
N PRO A 323 25.58 5.27 -19.51
CA PRO A 323 24.35 4.49 -19.34
C PRO A 323 24.41 3.19 -20.13
N THR A 324 24.10 2.07 -19.46
CA THR A 324 24.10 0.74 -20.08
C THR A 324 22.82 0.47 -20.87
N GLY A 325 21.75 1.25 -20.64
CA GLY A 325 20.41 1.05 -21.19
C GLY A 325 19.66 -0.13 -20.57
N ILE A 326 20.15 -0.65 -19.43
CA ILE A 326 19.48 -1.72 -18.68
C ILE A 326 18.39 -1.10 -17.81
N LYS A 327 17.15 -1.55 -18.03
CA LYS A 327 16.01 -1.21 -17.16
C LYS A 327 16.22 -1.78 -15.76
N LEU A 328 16.06 -0.93 -14.75
CA LEU A 328 16.20 -1.33 -13.34
C LEU A 328 14.83 -1.58 -12.71
N PRO A 329 14.75 -2.45 -11.68
CA PRO A 329 13.49 -2.72 -11.01
C PRO A 329 13.10 -1.55 -10.09
N TYR A 330 11.89 -1.05 -10.28
CA TYR A 330 11.27 0.01 -9.49
C TYR A 330 9.87 -0.39 -9.02
N ILE A 331 9.44 0.19 -7.90
CA ILE A 331 8.04 0.23 -7.47
C ILE A 331 7.52 1.62 -7.77
N VAL A 332 6.58 1.70 -8.72
CA VAL A 332 5.93 2.94 -9.13
C VAL A 332 4.50 2.92 -8.60
N THR A 333 4.10 3.92 -7.82
CA THR A 333 2.72 4.07 -7.35
C THR A 333 2.05 5.21 -8.10
N VAL A 334 0.94 4.91 -8.77
CA VAL A 334 0.18 5.88 -9.58
C VAL A 334 -1.27 5.90 -9.11
N GLU A 335 -1.91 7.06 -9.08
CA GLU A 335 -3.35 7.13 -8.84
C GLU A 335 -4.12 6.88 -10.15
N GLU A 336 -5.09 5.97 -10.14
CA GLU A 336 -5.76 5.48 -11.36
C GLU A 336 -6.50 6.58 -12.14
N GLY A 337 -7.21 7.48 -11.43
CA GLY A 337 -8.09 8.47 -12.05
C GLY A 337 -7.37 9.66 -12.69
N SER A 338 -6.41 10.22 -11.96
CA SER A 338 -5.59 11.37 -12.35
C SER A 338 -4.34 10.98 -13.14
N ARG A 339 -3.86 9.74 -12.98
CA ARG A 339 -2.61 9.21 -13.56
C ARG A 339 -1.34 9.84 -12.99
N GLU A 340 -1.48 10.57 -11.89
CA GLU A 340 -0.37 11.20 -11.18
C GLU A 340 0.51 10.15 -10.49
N VAL A 341 1.82 10.29 -10.64
CA VAL A 341 2.80 9.43 -9.99
C VAL A 341 3.03 9.91 -8.56
N LEU A 342 2.62 9.10 -7.59
CA LEU A 342 2.73 9.38 -6.17
C LEU A 342 4.07 8.95 -5.59
N SER A 343 4.65 7.86 -6.09
CA SER A 343 5.99 7.46 -5.64
C SER A 343 6.73 6.61 -6.66
N ILE A 344 8.06 6.75 -6.70
CA ILE A 344 8.98 5.86 -7.42
C ILE A 344 10.08 5.45 -6.44
N ARG A 345 10.19 4.16 -6.14
CA ARG A 345 11.21 3.62 -5.21
C ARG A 345 12.00 2.50 -5.86
N ARG A 346 13.31 2.46 -5.61
CA ARG A 346 14.20 1.39 -6.11
C ARG A 346 13.78 0.05 -5.51
N ASN A 347 13.68 -0.98 -6.35
CA ASN A 347 13.24 -2.32 -5.96
C ASN A 347 14.37 -3.36 -6.01
N TYR A 348 15.54 -2.97 -5.53
CA TYR A 348 16.73 -3.82 -5.42
C TYR A 348 17.52 -3.42 -4.18
N ALA A 349 18.34 -4.32 -3.64
CA ALA A 349 19.18 -4.01 -2.49
C ALA A 349 20.35 -3.09 -2.91
N PRO A 350 20.76 -2.11 -2.07
CA PRO A 350 21.84 -1.18 -2.41
C PRO A 350 23.18 -1.88 -2.64
N ASP A 351 23.39 -3.03 -1.99
CA ASP A 351 24.56 -3.89 -2.05
C ASP A 351 24.45 -5.02 -3.08
N ASP A 352 23.33 -5.13 -3.81
CA ASP A 352 23.17 -6.13 -4.87
C ASP A 352 23.76 -5.64 -6.20
N THR A 353 24.93 -6.17 -6.54
CA THR A 353 25.62 -5.88 -7.81
C THR A 353 24.77 -6.26 -9.04
N LYS A 354 23.91 -7.28 -8.92
CA LYS A 354 23.04 -7.72 -10.02
C LYS A 354 21.72 -6.96 -10.09
N LYS A 355 21.42 -6.13 -9.09
CA LYS A 355 20.19 -5.35 -8.97
C LYS A 355 18.94 -6.20 -9.21
N ASN A 356 18.88 -7.37 -8.58
CA ASN A 356 17.74 -8.26 -8.75
C ASN A 356 16.49 -7.65 -8.10
N LYS A 357 15.34 -7.86 -8.74
CA LYS A 357 14.03 -7.45 -8.23
C LYS A 357 13.78 -8.12 -6.87
N ILE A 358 13.42 -7.33 -5.86
CA ILE A 358 12.92 -7.89 -4.59
C ILE A 358 11.48 -8.37 -4.82
N GLN A 359 11.23 -9.64 -4.49
CA GLN A 359 9.91 -10.25 -4.62
C GLN A 359 9.09 -10.02 -3.36
N TYR A 360 7.93 -9.38 -3.52
CA TYR A 360 6.98 -9.16 -2.42
C TYR A 360 5.77 -10.07 -2.47
N PHE A 361 5.44 -10.62 -3.64
CA PHE A 361 4.24 -11.42 -3.85
C PHE A 361 4.56 -12.91 -3.89
N VAL A 362 3.69 -13.68 -3.25
CA VAL A 362 3.70 -15.14 -3.24
C VAL A 362 2.37 -15.62 -3.81
N HIS A 363 2.41 -16.56 -4.76
CA HIS A 363 1.24 -17.21 -5.35
C HIS A 363 0.80 -18.43 -4.54
#